data_AF-A0A812XJM6-F1
#
_entry.id   AF-A0A812XJM6-F1
#
_cell.length_a   1.000
_cell.length_b   1.000
_cell.length_c   1.000
_cell.angle_alpha   90.00
_cell.angle_beta   90.00
_cell.angle_gamma   90.00
#
_symmetry.space_group_name_H-M   'P 1'
#
loop_
_entity.id
_entity.type
_entity.pdbx_description
1 polymer ?
#
loop_
_entity_poly.entity_id
_entity_poly.type
_entity_poly.pdbx_seq_one_letter_code
_entity_poly.pdbx_strand_id
1 'polypeptide(L)'
;MYSLRGERWLGPYLLPILTAVRDTVAFFFVTMLSIAAATHAYVILGPRSGDTYPVYSAFTHTIRLAMFGDFDLFEYQGQDTVFGQNASVWEPIDPEPTELDVKTYIYLQGLFFGTGIFVQVLLLNLLTGILGNNYDKQLERNEVLFVQARARMLLEQQRRPWAQIGRLWDWLLRHPTHEPTESVGPQSDGSPREDFKALDTYWWWCPLVAVWALVPLRFVLAPPVDTTDLPDAARLFKRLTTRLVYTPVVNRPYLAPFFLLLSPFMLVFSLTIFLAFFTILLVALVLKVFLGIQVHGIHYILNLTVFGLFGDRWASECGIWVFVRPVDGELEDKMDDVLKQLKELRECLPKAEASGSTCESQGPSSPPGKPK
;
A
#
# COMPACT_ATOMS: atom_id res chain seq x y z
N MET A 1 -1.93 -4.03 -5.54
CA MET A 1 -2.90 -4.00 -4.41
C MET A 1 -2.21 -3.87 -3.05
N TYR A 2 -1.31 -4.78 -2.65
CA TYR A 2 -0.75 -4.77 -1.28
C TYR A 2 -0.05 -3.47 -0.84
N SER A 3 0.63 -2.78 -1.76
CA SER A 3 1.28 -1.49 -1.46
C SER A 3 0.29 -0.34 -1.20
N LEU A 4 -0.95 -0.44 -1.68
CA LEU A 4 -1.95 0.62 -1.53
C LEU A 4 -2.54 0.68 -0.11
N ARG A 5 -2.27 -0.31 0.75
CA ARG A 5 -2.71 -0.32 2.16
C ARG A 5 -2.10 0.82 2.98
N GLY A 6 -0.95 1.35 2.56
CA GLY A 6 -0.28 2.47 3.22
C GLY A 6 -0.80 3.84 2.80
N GLU A 7 -1.62 3.90 1.74
CA GLU A 7 -2.18 5.15 1.24
C GLU A 7 -3.29 5.64 2.17
N ARG A 8 -3.21 6.91 2.57
CA ARG A 8 -4.10 7.50 3.58
C ARG A 8 -5.57 7.53 3.17
N TRP A 9 -5.84 7.64 1.87
CA TRP A 9 -7.21 7.71 1.33
C TRP A 9 -7.83 6.34 1.07
N LEU A 10 -7.03 5.30 0.81
CA LEU A 10 -7.51 3.96 0.46
C LEU A 10 -7.39 2.96 1.63
N GLY A 11 -6.33 3.08 2.42
CA GLY A 11 -5.96 2.13 3.49
C GLY A 11 -7.10 1.85 4.48
N PRO A 12 -7.74 2.89 5.08
CA PRO A 12 -8.82 2.70 6.04
C PRO A 12 -10.06 1.98 5.50
N TYR A 13 -10.31 2.02 4.18
CA TYR A 13 -11.44 1.33 3.55
C TYR A 13 -11.09 -0.08 3.09
N LEU A 14 -9.88 -0.29 2.58
CA LEU A 14 -9.47 -1.57 2.02
C LEU A 14 -9.14 -2.59 3.11
N LEU A 15 -8.59 -2.17 4.25
CA LEU A 15 -8.20 -3.06 5.33
C LEU A 15 -9.40 -3.82 5.94
N PRO A 16 -10.52 -3.16 6.33
CA PRO A 16 -11.70 -3.85 6.85
C PRO A 16 -12.26 -4.89 5.90
N ILE A 17 -12.32 -4.58 4.59
CA ILE A 17 -12.81 -5.51 3.55
C ILE A 17 -11.96 -6.78 3.51
N LEU A 18 -10.63 -6.64 3.46
CA LEU A 18 -9.74 -7.81 3.40
C LEU A 18 -9.82 -8.66 4.67
N THR A 19 -9.91 -8.03 5.85
CA THR A 19 -10.09 -8.78 7.11
C THR A 19 -11.45 -9.46 7.18
N ALA A 20 -12.52 -8.78 6.78
CA ALA A 20 -13.87 -9.36 6.78
C ALA A 20 -13.98 -10.55 5.82
N VAL A 21 -13.39 -10.44 4.62
CA VAL A 21 -13.33 -11.55 3.65
C VAL A 21 -12.51 -12.72 4.17
N ARG A 22 -11.42 -12.46 4.91
CA ARG A 22 -10.64 -13.53 5.54
C ARG A 22 -11.47 -14.29 6.59
N ASP A 23 -12.33 -13.58 7.31
CA ASP A 23 -13.19 -14.16 8.34
C ASP A 23 -14.34 -14.99 7.74
N THR A 24 -14.68 -14.83 6.45
CA THR A 24 -15.70 -15.65 5.76
C THR A 24 -15.17 -16.95 5.14
N VAL A 25 -13.89 -17.27 5.28
CA VAL A 25 -13.29 -18.51 4.71
C VAL A 25 -13.99 -19.78 5.19
N ALA A 26 -14.39 -19.83 6.46
CA ALA A 26 -15.13 -20.98 7.01
C ALA A 26 -16.50 -21.15 6.35
N PHE A 27 -17.18 -20.05 6.00
CA PHE A 27 -18.44 -20.10 5.26
C PHE A 27 -18.22 -20.64 3.85
N PHE A 28 -17.20 -20.16 3.12
CA PHE A 28 -16.86 -20.67 1.79
C PHE A 28 -16.56 -22.17 1.80
N PHE A 29 -15.92 -22.67 2.85
CA PHE A 29 -15.70 -24.10 3.01
C PHE A 29 -17.01 -24.90 3.09
N VAL A 30 -17.98 -24.45 3.88
CA VAL A 30 -19.31 -25.09 3.98
C VAL A 30 -20.07 -25.02 2.67
N THR A 31 -20.00 -23.88 1.97
CA THR A 31 -20.62 -23.71 0.65
C THR A 31 -20.01 -24.67 -0.37
N MET A 32 -18.68 -24.83 -0.38
CA MET A 32 -18.00 -25.78 -1.28
C MET A 32 -18.38 -27.23 -0.99
N LEU A 33 -18.54 -27.62 0.29
CA LEU A 33 -19.05 -28.94 0.64
C LEU A 33 -20.48 -29.17 0.15
N SER A 34 -21.33 -28.13 0.22
CA SER A 34 -22.71 -28.19 -0.27
C SER A 34 -22.77 -28.33 -1.79
N ILE A 35 -21.93 -27.57 -2.51
CA ILE A 35 -21.76 -27.69 -3.97
C ILE A 35 -21.25 -29.08 -4.33
N ALA A 36 -20.24 -29.60 -3.63
CA ALA A 36 -19.71 -30.94 -3.88
C ALA A 36 -20.78 -32.03 -3.67
N ALA A 37 -21.63 -31.91 -2.66
CA ALA A 37 -22.76 -32.81 -2.43
C ALA A 37 -23.79 -32.76 -3.57
N ALA A 38 -24.15 -31.56 -4.05
CA ALA A 38 -25.06 -31.39 -5.18
C ALA A 38 -24.46 -31.92 -6.49
N THR A 39 -23.16 -31.67 -6.74
CA THR A 39 -22.43 -32.23 -7.88
C THR A 39 -22.42 -33.76 -7.84
N HIS A 40 -22.16 -34.35 -6.67
CA HIS A 40 -22.19 -35.80 -6.50
C HIS A 40 -23.58 -36.39 -6.79
N ALA A 41 -24.66 -35.74 -6.31
CA ALA A 41 -26.03 -36.14 -6.63
C ALA A 41 -26.32 -36.04 -8.14
N TYR A 42 -25.85 -34.98 -8.79
CA TYR A 42 -26.00 -34.79 -10.24
C TYR A 42 -25.27 -35.87 -11.06
N VAL A 43 -24.04 -36.24 -10.65
CA VAL A 43 -23.29 -37.33 -11.30
C VAL A 43 -24.02 -38.67 -11.16
N ILE A 44 -24.64 -38.95 -10.01
CA ILE A 44 -25.44 -40.17 -9.81
C ILE A 44 -26.67 -40.21 -10.72
N LEU A 45 -27.33 -39.07 -10.96
CA LEU A 45 -28.48 -38.98 -11.86
C LEU A 45 -28.09 -39.18 -13.33
N GLY A 46 -26.83 -38.91 -13.68
CA GLY A 46 -26.24 -39.19 -15.00
C GLY A 46 -26.99 -38.59 -16.21
N PRO A 47 -27.50 -37.35 -16.16
CA PRO A 47 -28.23 -36.76 -17.30
C PRO A 47 -27.36 -36.65 -18.57
N ARG A 48 -26.04 -36.46 -18.41
CA ARG A 48 -25.05 -36.38 -19.50
C ARG A 48 -24.16 -37.64 -19.56
N SER A 49 -24.78 -38.81 -19.72
CA SER A 49 -24.05 -40.09 -19.74
C SER A 49 -23.02 -40.23 -20.87
N GLY A 50 -23.06 -39.36 -21.89
CA GLY A 50 -22.14 -39.35 -23.03
C GLY A 50 -20.91 -38.45 -22.90
N ASP A 51 -20.78 -37.66 -21.83
CA ASP A 51 -19.66 -36.72 -21.68
C ASP A 51 -18.34 -37.44 -21.38
N THR A 52 -17.23 -37.02 -22.01
CA THR A 52 -15.88 -37.56 -21.76
C THR A 52 -15.43 -37.35 -20.31
N TYR A 53 -15.90 -36.28 -19.65
CA TYR A 53 -15.51 -35.89 -18.28
C TYR A 53 -16.75 -35.57 -17.42
N PRO A 54 -17.52 -36.59 -16.98
CA PRO A 54 -18.83 -36.38 -16.36
C PRO A 54 -18.76 -35.60 -15.04
N VAL A 55 -17.70 -35.80 -14.25
CA VAL A 55 -17.51 -35.10 -12.96
C VAL A 55 -17.21 -33.62 -13.17
N TYR A 56 -16.38 -33.28 -14.16
CA TYR A 56 -16.02 -31.89 -14.43
C TYR A 56 -17.21 -31.10 -14.97
N SER A 57 -17.94 -31.68 -15.94
CA SER A 57 -19.18 -31.12 -16.51
C SER A 57 -20.23 -30.87 -15.42
N ALA A 58 -20.51 -31.89 -14.59
CA ALA A 58 -21.42 -31.78 -13.45
C ALA A 58 -21.01 -30.68 -12.46
N PHE A 59 -19.72 -30.58 -12.15
CA PHE A 59 -19.20 -29.57 -11.23
C PHE A 59 -19.37 -28.15 -11.78
N THR A 60 -19.05 -27.93 -13.06
CA THR A 60 -19.20 -26.61 -13.69
C THR A 60 -20.65 -26.15 -13.73
N HIS A 61 -21.60 -27.03 -14.06
CA HIS A 61 -23.03 -26.70 -14.04
C HIS A 61 -23.53 -26.44 -12.62
N THR A 62 -23.11 -27.25 -11.64
CA THR A 62 -23.50 -27.04 -10.24
C THR A 62 -22.94 -25.73 -9.70
N ILE A 63 -21.70 -25.35 -10.03
CA ILE A 63 -21.14 -24.05 -9.64
C ILE A 63 -21.90 -22.90 -10.29
N ARG A 64 -22.25 -23.01 -11.58
CA ARG A 64 -23.00 -21.95 -12.29
C ARG A 64 -24.35 -21.71 -11.64
N LEU A 65 -25.06 -22.79 -11.34
CA LEU A 65 -26.30 -22.77 -10.56
C LEU A 65 -26.11 -22.15 -9.16
N ALA A 66 -25.17 -22.70 -8.40
CA ALA A 66 -25.04 -22.44 -6.97
C ALA A 66 -24.40 -21.08 -6.65
N MET A 67 -23.45 -20.61 -7.47
CA MET A 67 -22.71 -19.37 -7.22
C MET A 67 -23.17 -18.22 -8.11
N PHE A 68 -23.39 -18.46 -9.40
CA PHE A 68 -23.75 -17.40 -10.35
C PHE A 68 -25.25 -17.22 -10.52
N GLY A 69 -26.04 -18.25 -10.21
CA GLY A 69 -27.50 -18.21 -10.34
C GLY A 69 -27.95 -18.17 -11.80
N ASP A 70 -27.00 -18.39 -12.71
CA ASP A 70 -27.19 -18.43 -14.15
C ASP A 70 -27.12 -19.89 -14.59
N PHE A 71 -28.21 -20.39 -15.14
CA PHE A 71 -28.31 -21.73 -15.67
C PHE A 71 -29.45 -21.78 -16.68
N ASP A 72 -29.29 -22.62 -17.68
CA ASP A 72 -30.37 -23.03 -18.55
C ASP A 72 -30.88 -24.41 -18.09
N LEU A 73 -32.20 -24.58 -18.07
CA LEU A 73 -32.83 -25.82 -17.62
C LEU A 73 -32.48 -26.96 -18.58
N PHE A 74 -32.37 -26.69 -19.88
CA PHE A 74 -32.04 -27.68 -20.90
C PHE A 74 -30.59 -28.16 -20.78
N GLU A 75 -29.67 -27.22 -20.54
CA GLU A 75 -28.25 -27.51 -20.29
C GLU A 75 -28.07 -28.42 -19.05
N TYR A 76 -28.85 -28.18 -17.99
CA TYR A 76 -28.85 -28.99 -16.78
C TYR A 76 -29.47 -30.38 -16.99
N GLN A 77 -30.44 -30.51 -17.90
CA GLN A 77 -31.00 -31.79 -18.33
C GLN A 77 -30.05 -32.60 -19.23
N GLY A 78 -28.94 -32.00 -19.66
CA GLY A 78 -27.99 -32.62 -20.56
C GLY A 78 -28.39 -32.53 -22.03
N GLN A 79 -29.35 -31.67 -22.37
CA GLN A 79 -29.76 -31.42 -23.73
C GLN A 79 -29.06 -30.15 -24.23
N ASP A 80 -28.44 -30.23 -25.40
CA ASP A 80 -27.84 -29.09 -26.06
C ASP A 80 -28.84 -28.47 -27.03
N THR A 81 -28.80 -27.14 -27.17
CA THR A 81 -29.63 -26.44 -28.16
C THR A 81 -29.19 -26.81 -29.57
N VAL A 82 -30.12 -27.30 -30.38
CA VAL A 82 -29.85 -27.65 -31.77
C VAL A 82 -30.27 -26.49 -32.65
N PHE A 83 -29.39 -26.04 -33.54
CA PHE A 83 -29.76 -25.05 -34.53
C PHE A 83 -30.58 -25.72 -35.63
N GLY A 84 -31.81 -25.23 -35.85
CA GLY A 84 -32.66 -25.64 -36.95
C GLY A 84 -32.83 -24.51 -37.96
N GLN A 85 -33.01 -24.85 -39.24
CA GLN A 85 -33.22 -23.87 -40.28
C GLN A 85 -34.72 -23.57 -40.43
N ASN A 86 -35.14 -22.38 -40.00
CA ASN A 86 -36.51 -21.89 -40.14
C ASN A 86 -36.53 -20.75 -41.17
N ALA A 87 -37.20 -20.95 -42.30
CA ALA A 87 -37.35 -19.95 -43.37
C ALA A 87 -36.02 -19.24 -43.77
N SER A 88 -34.93 -20.00 -43.93
CA SER A 88 -33.56 -19.56 -44.27
C SER A 88 -32.72 -18.91 -43.15
N VAL A 89 -33.26 -18.76 -41.95
CA VAL A 89 -32.52 -18.30 -40.76
C VAL A 89 -32.24 -19.51 -39.84
N TRP A 90 -31.02 -19.62 -39.32
CA TRP A 90 -30.70 -20.61 -38.30
C TRP A 90 -31.15 -20.08 -36.95
N GLU A 91 -32.17 -20.70 -36.37
CA GLU A 91 -32.69 -20.36 -35.05
C GLU A 91 -32.35 -21.51 -34.08
N PRO A 92 -31.99 -21.21 -32.82
CA PRO A 92 -31.87 -22.23 -31.80
C PRO A 92 -33.26 -22.82 -31.53
N ILE A 93 -33.39 -24.13 -31.67
CA ILE A 93 -34.62 -24.86 -31.34
C ILE A 93 -34.40 -25.52 -29.98
N ASP A 94 -35.26 -25.18 -29.03
CA ASP A 94 -35.24 -25.78 -27.71
C ASP A 94 -35.68 -27.25 -27.80
N PRO A 95 -34.94 -28.18 -27.18
CA PRO A 95 -35.28 -29.60 -27.20
C PRO A 95 -36.59 -29.86 -26.45
N GLU A 96 -37.41 -30.78 -26.96
CA GLU A 96 -38.62 -31.18 -26.26
C GLU A 96 -38.26 -32.03 -25.01
N PRO A 97 -38.97 -31.85 -23.87
CA PRO A 97 -38.70 -32.55 -22.62
C PRO A 97 -39.02 -34.06 -22.66
N THR A 98 -39.51 -34.57 -23.80
CA THR A 98 -40.00 -35.94 -24.00
C THR A 98 -38.91 -37.01 -24.06
N GLU A 99 -37.64 -36.63 -24.20
CA GLU A 99 -36.53 -37.57 -24.34
C GLU A 99 -36.02 -38.15 -23.00
N LEU A 100 -36.35 -37.52 -21.87
CA LEU A 100 -35.90 -37.94 -20.54
C LEU A 100 -36.99 -38.72 -19.79
N ASP A 101 -36.62 -39.76 -19.04
CA ASP A 101 -37.57 -40.47 -18.16
C ASP A 101 -38.21 -39.48 -17.17
N VAL A 102 -39.54 -39.54 -17.04
CA VAL A 102 -40.34 -38.61 -16.22
C VAL A 102 -39.85 -38.58 -14.77
N LYS A 103 -39.36 -39.71 -14.27
CA LYS A 103 -38.81 -39.80 -12.90
C LYS A 103 -37.51 -39.01 -12.77
N THR A 104 -36.57 -39.21 -13.70
CA THR A 104 -35.29 -38.48 -13.70
C THR A 104 -35.53 -36.97 -13.84
N TYR A 105 -36.47 -36.57 -14.69
CA TYR A 105 -36.88 -35.17 -14.83
C TYR A 105 -37.34 -34.55 -13.50
N ILE A 106 -38.24 -35.22 -12.78
CA ILE A 106 -38.75 -34.75 -11.48
C ILE A 106 -37.62 -34.64 -10.45
N TYR A 107 -36.73 -35.64 -10.35
CA TYR A 107 -35.61 -35.60 -9.41
C TYR A 107 -34.61 -34.48 -9.74
N LEU A 108 -34.32 -34.29 -11.04
CA LEU A 108 -33.40 -33.26 -11.51
C LEU A 108 -33.96 -31.87 -11.21
N GLN A 109 -35.26 -31.64 -11.47
CA GLN A 109 -35.93 -30.40 -11.08
C GLN A 109 -35.93 -30.18 -9.57
N GLY A 110 -36.23 -31.22 -8.79
CA GLY A 110 -36.18 -31.14 -7.33
C GLY A 110 -34.79 -30.78 -6.80
N LEU A 111 -33.75 -31.42 -7.32
CA LEU A 111 -32.35 -31.11 -7.01
C LEU A 111 -32.00 -29.67 -7.39
N PHE A 112 -32.43 -29.25 -8.58
CA PHE A 112 -32.22 -27.92 -9.12
C PHE A 112 -32.88 -26.84 -8.25
N PHE A 113 -34.18 -26.95 -7.96
CA PHE A 113 -34.89 -26.00 -7.09
C PHE A 113 -34.36 -26.01 -5.67
N GLY A 114 -34.07 -27.20 -5.12
CA GLY A 114 -33.51 -27.36 -3.79
C GLY A 114 -32.14 -26.68 -3.65
N THR A 115 -31.24 -26.92 -4.60
CA THR A 115 -29.89 -26.32 -4.63
C THR A 115 -29.98 -24.81 -4.86
N GLY A 116 -30.85 -24.35 -5.76
CA GLY A 116 -31.08 -22.93 -6.01
C GLY A 116 -31.58 -22.20 -4.76
N ILE A 117 -32.64 -22.69 -4.11
CA ILE A 117 -33.17 -22.07 -2.88
C ILE A 117 -32.13 -22.14 -1.76
N PHE A 118 -31.52 -23.30 -1.54
CA PHE A 118 -30.58 -23.48 -0.45
C PHE A 118 -29.31 -22.63 -0.62
N VAL A 119 -28.68 -22.66 -1.79
CA VAL A 119 -27.41 -21.93 -1.99
C VAL A 119 -27.66 -20.45 -2.30
N GLN A 120 -28.52 -20.13 -3.27
CA GLN A 120 -28.71 -18.73 -3.68
C GLN A 120 -29.53 -17.94 -2.67
N VAL A 121 -30.61 -18.51 -2.12
CA VAL A 121 -31.46 -17.75 -1.21
C VAL A 121 -30.96 -17.84 0.22
N LEU A 122 -30.63 -19.02 0.75
CA LEU A 122 -30.21 -19.12 2.15
C LEU A 122 -28.74 -18.74 2.34
N LEU A 123 -27.81 -19.40 1.62
CA LEU A 123 -26.39 -19.19 1.84
C LEU A 123 -25.92 -17.80 1.41
N LEU A 124 -26.35 -17.26 0.25
CA LEU A 124 -25.92 -15.91 -0.17
C LEU A 124 -26.44 -14.79 0.75
N ASN A 125 -27.69 -14.88 1.20
CA ASN A 125 -28.24 -13.90 2.14
C ASN A 125 -27.55 -14.00 3.50
N LEU A 126 -27.24 -15.22 3.97
CA LEU A 126 -26.45 -15.43 5.18
C LEU A 126 -25.02 -14.89 5.02
N LEU A 127 -24.37 -15.09 3.86
CA LEU A 127 -23.06 -14.52 3.56
C LEU A 127 -23.08 -13.00 3.63
N THR A 128 -24.09 -12.37 3.05
CA THR A 128 -24.26 -10.91 3.10
C THR A 128 -24.42 -10.42 4.53
N GLY A 129 -25.21 -11.12 5.35
CA GLY A 129 -25.36 -10.82 6.77
C GLY A 129 -24.07 -10.97 7.57
N ILE A 130 -23.33 -12.06 7.36
CA ILE A 130 -22.04 -12.30 8.03
C ILE A 130 -21.01 -11.25 7.59
N LEU A 131 -20.93 -10.96 6.29
CA LEU A 131 -19.99 -9.99 5.74
C LEU A 131 -20.30 -8.59 6.26
N GLY A 132 -21.57 -8.18 6.32
CA GLY A 132 -21.99 -6.90 6.88
C GLY A 132 -21.59 -6.77 8.36
N ASN A 133 -21.97 -7.75 9.19
CA ASN A 133 -21.63 -7.74 10.62
C ASN A 133 -20.12 -7.76 10.87
N ASN A 134 -19.36 -8.55 10.09
CA ASN A 134 -17.90 -8.57 10.20
C ASN A 134 -17.28 -7.27 9.69
N TYR A 135 -17.81 -6.69 8.62
CA TYR A 135 -17.36 -5.42 8.09
C TYR A 135 -17.53 -4.30 9.12
N ASP A 136 -18.70 -4.18 9.75
CA ASP A 136 -18.98 -3.16 10.77
C ASP A 136 -18.01 -3.28 11.96
N LYS A 137 -17.79 -4.51 12.45
CA LYS A 137 -16.80 -4.78 13.52
C LYS A 137 -15.37 -4.38 13.15
N GLN A 138 -14.97 -4.58 11.89
CA GLN A 138 -13.63 -4.21 11.42
C GLN A 138 -13.54 -2.72 11.07
N LEU A 139 -14.65 -2.09 10.69
CA LEU A 139 -14.75 -0.67 10.44
C LEU A 139 -14.48 0.14 11.70
N GLU A 140 -15.00 -0.30 12.85
CA GLU A 140 -14.69 0.29 14.17
C GLU A 140 -13.19 0.22 14.54
N ARG A 141 -12.46 -0.73 13.96
CA ARG A 141 -11.02 -0.98 14.22
C ARG A 141 -10.10 -0.47 13.12
N ASN A 142 -10.64 0.19 12.09
CA ASN A 142 -9.91 0.51 10.88
C ASN A 142 -8.69 1.41 11.12
N GLU A 143 -8.77 2.36 12.06
CA GLU A 143 -7.68 3.27 12.40
C GLU A 143 -6.49 2.52 13.01
N VAL A 144 -6.76 1.61 13.95
CA VAL A 144 -5.75 0.78 14.60
C VAL A 144 -5.09 -0.14 13.57
N LEU A 145 -5.89 -0.80 12.73
CA LEU A 145 -5.40 -1.67 11.66
C LEU A 145 -4.55 -0.88 10.64
N PHE A 146 -4.94 0.36 10.33
CA PHE A 146 -4.21 1.22 9.41
C PHE A 146 -2.85 1.63 9.97
N VAL A 147 -2.78 2.07 11.23
CA VAL A 147 -1.51 2.44 11.87
C VAL A 147 -0.58 1.22 11.96
N GLN A 148 -1.10 0.04 12.33
CA GLN A 148 -0.32 -1.20 12.35
C GLN A 148 0.20 -1.59 10.96
N ALA A 149 -0.65 -1.53 9.93
CA ALA A 149 -0.26 -1.84 8.56
C ALA A 149 0.82 -0.87 8.05
N ARG A 150 0.70 0.42 8.37
CA ARG A 150 1.68 1.45 8.00
C ARG A 150 3.00 1.25 8.74
N ALA A 151 2.97 0.98 10.03
CA ALA A 151 4.17 0.66 10.81
C ALA A 151 4.91 -0.57 10.25
N ARG A 152 4.16 -1.63 9.94
CA ARG A 152 4.73 -2.84 9.30
C ARG A 152 5.32 -2.54 7.92
N MET A 153 4.66 -1.71 7.12
CA MET A 153 5.18 -1.29 5.82
C MET A 153 6.48 -0.49 5.96
N LEU A 154 6.58 0.40 6.95
CA LEU A 154 7.81 1.14 7.24
C LEU A 154 8.94 0.19 7.68
N LEU A 155 8.65 -0.80 8.52
CA LEU A 155 9.64 -1.82 8.93
C LEU A 155 10.11 -2.69 7.75
N GLU A 156 9.18 -3.11 6.88
CA GLU A 156 9.50 -3.84 5.65
C GLU A 156 10.36 -2.98 4.71
N GLN A 157 10.12 -1.66 4.66
CA GLN A 157 10.91 -0.72 3.87
C GLN A 157 12.31 -0.51 4.44
N GLN A 158 12.46 -0.40 5.76
CA GLN A 158 13.75 -0.31 6.46
C GLN A 158 14.60 -1.58 6.33
N ARG A 159 13.96 -2.74 6.12
CA ARG A 159 14.64 -4.03 5.89
C ARG A 159 15.19 -4.19 4.48
N ARG A 160 14.87 -3.29 3.55
CA ARG A 160 15.41 -3.38 2.18
C ARG A 160 16.93 -3.17 2.18
N PRO A 161 17.69 -3.92 1.36
CA PRO A 161 19.15 -3.82 1.31
C PRO A 161 19.61 -2.39 0.98
N TRP A 162 18.83 -1.63 0.20
CA TRP A 162 19.10 -0.23 -0.10
C TRP A 162 19.16 0.66 1.15
N ALA A 163 18.30 0.44 2.14
CA ALA A 163 18.36 1.17 3.41
C ALA A 163 19.59 0.79 4.24
N GLN A 164 20.07 -0.46 4.12
CA GLN A 164 21.34 -0.87 4.74
C GLN A 164 22.53 -0.23 4.04
N ILE A 165 22.54 -0.21 2.70
CA ILE A 165 23.58 0.46 1.90
C ILE A 165 23.58 1.96 2.20
N GLY A 166 22.42 2.61 2.30
CA GLY A 166 22.31 4.01 2.67
C GLY A 166 22.88 4.29 4.07
N ARG A 167 22.59 3.43 5.06
CA ARG A 167 23.18 3.53 6.40
C ARG A 167 24.69 3.28 6.41
N LEU A 168 25.16 2.30 5.64
CA LEU A 168 26.59 2.02 5.49
C LEU A 168 27.30 3.21 4.83
N TRP A 169 26.71 3.78 3.79
CA TRP A 169 27.21 4.96 3.10
C TRP A 169 27.26 6.17 4.03
N ASP A 170 26.19 6.41 4.79
CA ASP A 170 26.15 7.44 5.81
C ASP A 170 27.21 7.21 6.90
N TRP A 171 27.42 5.96 7.34
CA TRP A 171 28.48 5.61 8.29
C TRP A 171 29.88 5.87 7.70
N LEU A 172 30.10 5.49 6.44
CA LEU A 172 31.37 5.64 5.74
C LEU A 172 31.71 7.11 5.46
N LEU A 173 30.69 7.93 5.21
CA LEU A 173 30.81 9.39 5.09
C LEU A 173 30.95 10.09 6.45
N ARG A 174 30.37 9.55 7.52
CA ARG A 174 30.53 10.01 8.92
C ARG A 174 31.76 9.38 9.56
N HIS A 175 32.92 9.48 8.94
CA HIS A 175 34.13 9.31 9.75
C HIS A 175 34.16 10.40 10.83
N PRO A 176 34.66 10.09 12.04
CA PRO A 176 34.85 11.08 13.08
C PRO A 176 35.93 12.02 12.58
N THR A 177 35.53 13.09 11.90
CA THR A 177 36.28 14.33 11.99
C THR A 177 36.35 14.58 13.49
N HIS A 178 37.55 14.41 14.05
CA HIS A 178 37.91 14.86 15.39
C HIS A 178 37.02 16.06 15.71
N GLU A 179 36.12 15.92 16.70
CA GLU A 179 35.47 17.10 17.27
C GLU A 179 36.62 18.07 17.55
N PRO A 180 36.75 19.16 16.77
CA PRO A 180 37.69 20.17 17.14
C PRO A 180 37.11 20.68 18.45
N THR A 181 37.81 20.44 19.55
CA THR A 181 37.48 20.97 20.87
C THR A 181 37.09 22.43 20.70
N GLU A 182 35.79 22.70 20.71
CA GLU A 182 35.21 24.00 20.46
C GLU A 182 35.58 24.89 21.64
N SER A 183 36.63 25.69 21.48
CA SER A 183 36.70 26.96 22.18
C SER A 183 35.62 27.85 21.58
N VAL A 184 34.54 28.06 22.33
CA VAL A 184 33.39 28.90 21.98
C VAL A 184 33.85 30.31 21.61
N GLY A 185 34.01 30.56 20.32
CA GLY A 185 34.17 31.89 19.72
C GLY A 185 32.83 32.34 19.11
N PRO A 186 32.51 33.64 19.13
CA PRO A 186 31.22 34.15 18.67
C PRO A 186 30.98 33.79 17.20
N GLN A 187 29.83 33.16 16.94
CA GLN A 187 29.32 32.80 15.61
C GLN A 187 29.36 34.00 14.66
N SER A 188 30.35 34.01 13.77
CA SER A 188 30.29 34.81 12.56
C SER A 188 29.33 34.13 11.58
N ASP A 189 28.53 34.95 10.88
CA ASP A 189 27.58 34.52 9.86
C ASP A 189 28.34 33.84 8.71
N GLY A 190 28.53 32.52 8.87
CA GLY A 190 29.38 31.67 8.05
C GLY A 190 28.82 31.48 6.66
N SER A 191 29.00 32.50 5.82
CA SER A 191 28.82 32.33 4.38
C SER A 191 29.76 31.20 3.94
N PRO A 192 29.28 30.19 3.19
CA PRO A 192 30.09 29.04 2.76
C PRO A 192 31.40 29.43 2.08
N ARG A 193 31.48 30.66 1.59
CA ARG A 193 32.59 31.25 0.84
C ARG A 193 33.93 31.27 1.59
N GLU A 194 33.95 31.19 2.92
CA GLU A 194 35.21 31.28 3.69
C GLU A 194 35.93 29.94 3.84
N ASP A 195 35.19 28.83 4.03
CA ASP A 195 35.78 27.48 4.08
C ASP A 195 36.41 27.06 2.74
N PHE A 196 35.96 27.67 1.63
CA PHE A 196 36.54 27.44 0.29
C PHE A 196 37.92 28.08 0.09
N LYS A 197 38.35 29.05 0.93
CA LYS A 197 39.68 29.68 0.77
C LYS A 197 40.83 28.74 1.17
N ALA A 198 40.54 27.67 1.90
CA ALA A 198 41.55 26.70 2.35
C ALA A 198 41.88 25.62 1.31
N LEU A 199 41.05 25.44 0.26
CA LEU A 199 41.39 24.56 -0.85
C LEU A 199 42.30 25.33 -1.82
N ASP A 200 43.45 24.75 -2.16
CA ASP A 200 44.34 25.28 -3.20
C ASP A 200 43.54 25.68 -4.44
N THR A 201 43.73 26.93 -4.88
CA THR A 201 43.03 27.60 -6.00
C THR A 201 43.02 26.78 -7.30
N TYR A 202 43.81 25.72 -7.40
CA TYR A 202 43.87 24.84 -8.57
C TYR A 202 42.75 23.76 -8.60
N TRP A 203 42.22 23.32 -7.45
CA TRP A 203 41.31 22.16 -7.39
C TRP A 203 39.81 22.50 -7.24
N TRP A 204 39.47 23.77 -7.00
CA TRP A 204 38.07 24.18 -6.78
C TRP A 204 37.13 23.98 -7.97
N TRP A 205 37.65 23.95 -9.20
CA TRP A 205 36.83 23.75 -10.41
C TRP A 205 36.28 22.32 -10.55
N CYS A 206 37.01 21.31 -10.05
CA CYS A 206 36.63 19.89 -10.18
C CYS A 206 35.25 19.58 -9.57
N PRO A 207 34.96 19.91 -8.29
CA PRO A 207 33.63 19.69 -7.72
C PRO A 207 32.56 20.56 -8.40
N LEU A 208 32.93 21.74 -8.90
CA LEU A 208 32.01 22.64 -9.59
C LEU A 208 31.47 22.00 -10.89
N VAL A 209 32.34 21.37 -11.68
CA VAL A 209 31.93 20.62 -12.89
C VAL A 209 31.01 19.45 -12.54
N ALA A 210 31.31 18.70 -11.48
CA ALA A 210 30.45 17.61 -11.03
C ALA A 210 29.06 18.11 -10.54
N VAL A 211 29.01 19.27 -9.89
CA VAL A 211 27.74 19.91 -9.48
C VAL A 211 26.95 20.39 -10.70
N TRP A 212 27.61 20.96 -11.71
CA TRP A 212 26.96 21.32 -12.97
C TRP A 212 26.36 20.11 -13.69
N ALA A 213 27.04 18.97 -13.67
CA ALA A 213 26.51 17.71 -14.23
C ALA A 213 25.22 17.24 -13.52
N LEU A 214 24.97 17.66 -12.28
CA LEU A 214 23.75 17.32 -11.52
C LEU A 214 22.63 18.36 -11.66
N VAL A 215 22.82 19.45 -12.40
CA VAL A 215 21.80 20.51 -12.57
C VAL A 215 20.46 20.01 -13.11
N PRO A 216 20.37 19.06 -14.07
CA PRO A 216 19.08 18.51 -14.51
C PRO A 216 18.26 17.93 -13.35
N LEU A 217 18.92 17.31 -12.37
CA LEU A 217 18.28 16.76 -11.18
C LEU A 217 17.67 17.85 -10.29
N ARG A 218 18.19 19.08 -10.32
CA ARG A 218 17.60 20.22 -9.61
C ARG A 218 16.17 20.49 -10.07
N PHE A 219 15.88 20.37 -11.35
CA PHE A 219 14.52 20.58 -11.88
C PHE A 219 13.55 19.46 -11.49
N VAL A 220 14.07 18.24 -11.29
CA VAL A 220 13.26 17.12 -10.79
C VAL A 220 12.94 17.30 -9.30
N LEU A 221 13.93 17.74 -8.52
CA LEU A 221 13.79 17.95 -7.06
C LEU A 221 13.04 19.24 -6.70
N ALA A 222 13.12 20.26 -7.56
CA ALA A 222 12.46 21.56 -7.41
C ALA A 222 11.64 21.84 -8.67
N PRO A 223 10.50 21.16 -8.86
CA PRO A 223 9.64 21.47 -9.99
C PRO A 223 9.21 22.94 -9.89
N PRO A 224 9.06 23.64 -11.03
CA PRO A 224 8.60 25.02 -11.07
C PRO A 224 7.10 25.07 -10.71
N VAL A 225 6.80 24.93 -9.43
CA VAL A 225 5.45 25.11 -8.87
C VAL A 225 5.47 26.42 -8.09
N ASP A 226 4.51 27.27 -8.45
CA ASP A 226 4.41 28.68 -8.10
C ASP A 226 3.85 28.83 -6.67
N THR A 227 4.66 28.49 -5.66
CA THR A 227 4.27 28.65 -4.26
C THR A 227 5.49 28.98 -3.40
N THR A 228 5.27 29.82 -2.40
CA THR A 228 6.17 30.42 -1.41
C THR A 228 7.12 29.47 -0.64
N ASP A 229 7.13 28.18 -0.96
CA ASP A 229 7.92 27.11 -0.31
C ASP A 229 9.20 26.71 -1.08
N LEU A 230 9.61 27.55 -2.05
CA LEU A 230 10.88 27.44 -2.77
C LEU A 230 12.15 27.27 -1.91
N PRO A 231 12.28 27.79 -0.66
CA PRO A 231 13.52 27.64 0.10
C PRO A 231 13.83 26.18 0.47
N ASP A 232 12.87 25.27 0.47
CA ASP A 232 13.11 23.89 0.90
C ASP A 232 13.77 23.06 -0.20
N ALA A 233 13.24 23.09 -1.43
CA ALA A 233 13.80 22.29 -2.53
C ALA A 233 15.24 22.73 -2.89
N ALA A 234 15.54 24.02 -2.84
CA ALA A 234 16.90 24.54 -3.02
C ALA A 234 17.83 24.07 -1.88
N ARG A 235 17.34 24.03 -0.63
CA ARG A 235 18.07 23.45 0.50
C ARG A 235 18.35 21.95 0.29
N LEU A 236 17.43 21.20 -0.31
CA LEU A 236 17.61 19.78 -0.59
C LEU A 236 18.72 19.54 -1.61
N PHE A 237 18.66 20.23 -2.75
CA PHE A 237 19.71 20.13 -3.76
C PHE A 237 21.07 20.53 -3.19
N LYS A 238 21.13 21.61 -2.41
CA LYS A 238 22.33 22.04 -1.71
C LYS A 238 22.86 20.96 -0.76
N ARG A 239 22.01 20.35 0.07
CA ARG A 239 22.41 19.25 0.97
C ARG A 239 22.94 18.05 0.20
N LEU A 240 22.30 17.70 -0.93
CA LEU A 240 22.69 16.58 -1.77
C LEU A 240 24.06 16.82 -2.42
N THR A 241 24.27 17.97 -3.06
CA THR A 241 25.57 18.32 -3.66
C THR A 241 26.65 18.46 -2.61
N THR A 242 26.31 19.02 -1.44
CA THR A 242 27.23 19.10 -0.30
C THR A 242 27.70 17.72 0.12
N ARG A 243 26.78 16.78 0.37
CA ARG A 243 27.14 15.42 0.84
C ARG A 243 27.81 14.55 -0.22
N LEU A 244 27.33 14.59 -1.46
CA LEU A 244 27.83 13.69 -2.51
C LEU A 244 29.13 14.17 -3.15
N VAL A 245 29.31 15.48 -3.30
CA VAL A 245 30.44 16.04 -4.05
C VAL A 245 31.37 16.80 -3.12
N TYR A 246 30.87 17.76 -2.36
CA TYR A 246 31.75 18.66 -1.61
C TYR A 246 32.40 17.99 -0.39
N THR A 247 31.63 17.35 0.50
CA THR A 247 32.15 16.69 1.71
C THR A 247 33.26 15.68 1.40
N PRO A 248 33.13 14.75 0.43
CA PRO A 248 34.21 13.83 0.13
C PRO A 248 35.45 14.52 -0.47
N VAL A 249 35.28 15.56 -1.30
CA VAL A 249 36.41 16.31 -1.88
C VAL A 249 37.14 17.15 -0.82
N VAL A 250 36.40 17.78 0.10
CA VAL A 250 36.98 18.55 1.22
C VAL A 250 37.73 17.63 2.18
N ASN A 251 37.15 16.47 2.53
CA ASN A 251 37.79 15.52 3.44
C ASN A 251 38.99 14.81 2.78
N ARG A 252 38.97 14.62 1.46
CA ARG A 252 39.97 13.85 0.70
C ARG A 252 40.23 14.52 -0.66
N PRO A 253 41.12 15.52 -0.75
CA PRO A 253 41.32 16.31 -1.97
C PRO A 253 41.79 15.49 -3.18
N TYR A 254 42.45 14.34 -2.96
CA TYR A 254 42.84 13.42 -4.03
C TYR A 254 41.65 12.77 -4.78
N LEU A 255 40.42 12.88 -4.26
CA LEU A 255 39.20 12.43 -4.96
C LEU A 255 38.71 13.44 -6.01
N ALA A 256 39.19 14.69 -6.00
CA ALA A 256 38.78 15.71 -6.98
C ALA A 256 38.88 15.27 -8.46
N PRO A 257 40.01 14.69 -8.95
CA PRO A 257 40.10 14.24 -10.34
C PRO A 257 39.16 13.05 -10.64
N PHE A 258 38.85 12.22 -9.65
CA PHE A 258 37.89 11.12 -9.80
C PHE A 258 36.47 11.65 -10.07
N PHE A 259 36.03 12.68 -9.33
CA PHE A 259 34.72 13.32 -9.59
C PHE A 259 34.67 14.01 -10.95
N LEU A 260 35.79 14.56 -11.43
CA LEU A 260 35.88 15.13 -12.78
C LEU A 260 35.72 14.04 -13.85
N LEU A 261 36.37 12.88 -13.68
CA LEU A 261 36.23 11.73 -14.58
C LEU A 261 34.82 11.10 -14.54
N LEU A 262 34.15 11.14 -13.38
CA LEU A 262 32.79 10.63 -13.18
C LEU A 262 31.70 11.61 -13.67
N SER A 263 32.04 12.86 -13.93
CA SER A 263 31.09 13.91 -14.33
C SER A 263 30.24 13.58 -15.57
N PRO A 264 30.74 12.99 -16.68
CA PRO A 264 29.87 12.62 -17.81
C PRO A 264 28.86 11.53 -17.43
N PHE A 265 29.24 10.58 -16.56
CA PHE A 265 28.32 9.55 -16.09
C PHE A 265 27.21 10.15 -15.21
N MET A 266 27.57 11.07 -14.31
CA MET A 266 26.60 11.81 -13.48
C MET A 266 25.64 12.65 -14.34
N LEU A 267 26.13 13.26 -15.42
CA LEU A 267 25.31 14.01 -16.38
C LEU A 267 24.31 13.10 -17.10
N VAL A 268 24.76 11.96 -17.63
CA VAL A 268 23.87 11.00 -18.30
C VAL A 268 22.82 10.46 -17.32
N PHE A 269 23.23 10.17 -16.09
CA PHE A 269 22.33 9.72 -15.04
C PHE A 269 21.30 10.81 -14.65
N SER A 270 21.72 12.06 -14.48
CA SER A 270 20.81 13.15 -14.13
C SER A 270 19.82 13.46 -15.27
N LEU A 271 20.29 13.42 -16.53
CA LEU A 271 19.45 13.60 -17.72
C LEU A 271 18.44 12.46 -17.90
N THR A 272 18.84 11.20 -17.68
CA THR A 272 17.91 10.07 -17.78
C THR A 272 16.81 10.15 -16.73
N ILE A 273 17.13 10.53 -15.49
CA ILE A 273 16.11 10.78 -14.44
C ILE A 273 15.20 11.95 -14.85
N PHE A 274 15.77 13.05 -15.35
CA PHE A 274 15.01 14.21 -15.79
C PHE A 274 14.04 13.87 -16.93
N LEU A 275 14.49 13.14 -17.95
CA LEU A 275 13.65 12.69 -19.06
C LEU A 275 12.54 11.76 -18.57
N ALA A 276 12.87 10.78 -17.71
CA ALA A 276 11.87 9.89 -17.13
C ALA A 276 10.80 10.68 -16.34
N PHE A 277 11.21 11.62 -15.50
CA PHE A 277 10.27 12.49 -14.76
C PHE A 277 9.37 13.29 -15.71
N PHE A 278 9.94 13.87 -16.77
CA PHE A 278 9.16 14.63 -17.76
C PHE A 278 8.17 13.74 -18.51
N THR A 279 8.54 12.52 -18.88
CA THR A 279 7.60 11.56 -19.50
C THR A 279 6.46 11.20 -18.57
N ILE A 280 6.72 10.99 -17.27
CA ILE A 280 5.68 10.72 -16.27
C ILE A 280 4.75 11.92 -16.13
N LEU A 281 5.28 13.14 -16.07
CA LEU A 281 4.49 14.37 -15.96
C LEU A 281 3.64 14.59 -17.21
N LEU A 282 4.17 14.31 -18.40
CA LEU A 282 3.42 14.35 -19.66
C LEU A 282 2.27 13.33 -19.65
N VAL A 283 2.53 12.08 -19.26
CA VAL A 283 1.49 11.04 -19.16
C VAL A 283 0.42 11.43 -18.14
N ALA A 284 0.83 11.98 -16.98
CA ALA A 284 -0.11 12.46 -15.96
C ALA A 284 -0.96 13.63 -16.47
N LEU A 285 -0.38 14.54 -17.25
CA LEU A 285 -1.10 15.65 -17.88
C LEU A 285 -2.10 15.13 -18.91
N VAL A 286 -1.69 14.18 -19.76
CA VAL A 286 -2.58 13.53 -20.73
C VAL A 286 -3.73 12.80 -20.01
N LEU A 287 -3.45 12.01 -18.99
CA LEU A 287 -4.47 11.33 -18.17
C LEU A 287 -5.45 12.34 -17.56
N LYS A 288 -4.95 13.47 -17.02
CA LYS A 288 -5.79 14.52 -16.44
C LYS A 288 -6.68 15.18 -17.49
N VAL A 289 -6.13 15.53 -18.65
CA VAL A 289 -6.85 16.23 -19.72
C VAL A 289 -7.89 15.32 -20.39
N PHE A 290 -7.52 14.08 -20.69
CA PHE A 290 -8.38 13.19 -21.48
C PHE A 290 -9.35 12.34 -20.64
N LEU A 291 -9.00 11.96 -19.42
CA LEU A 291 -9.82 11.08 -18.58
C LEU A 291 -10.46 11.81 -17.38
N GLY A 292 -10.14 13.09 -17.16
CA GLY A 292 -10.64 13.84 -16.00
C GLY A 292 -10.15 13.32 -14.64
N ILE A 293 -9.19 12.38 -14.63
CA ILE A 293 -8.68 11.78 -13.40
C ILE A 293 -7.75 12.78 -12.70
N GLN A 294 -8.17 13.28 -11.53
CA GLN A 294 -7.31 14.08 -10.68
C GLN A 294 -6.34 13.19 -9.91
N VAL A 295 -5.09 13.09 -10.38
CA VAL A 295 -4.07 12.30 -9.70
C VAL A 295 -3.44 13.09 -8.55
N HIS A 296 -4.04 13.05 -7.36
CA HIS A 296 -3.53 13.73 -6.16
C HIS A 296 -2.38 12.98 -5.42
N GLY A 297 -1.80 11.94 -6.01
CA GLY A 297 -0.84 11.05 -5.33
C GLY A 297 0.55 10.88 -5.96
N ILE A 298 0.80 11.39 -7.17
CA ILE A 298 2.08 11.12 -7.88
C ILE A 298 3.30 11.66 -7.13
N HIS A 299 3.17 12.82 -6.47
CA HIS A 299 4.25 13.40 -5.68
C HIS A 299 4.71 12.49 -4.54
N TYR A 300 3.81 11.75 -3.89
CA TYR A 300 4.16 10.83 -2.81
C TYR A 300 4.90 9.58 -3.31
N ILE A 301 4.51 9.06 -4.47
CA ILE A 301 5.15 7.86 -5.06
C ILE A 301 6.56 8.20 -5.55
N LEU A 302 6.73 9.33 -6.26
CA LEU A 302 8.03 9.81 -6.73
C LEU A 302 8.95 10.16 -5.56
N ASN A 303 8.41 10.79 -4.51
CA ASN A 303 9.12 10.98 -3.25
C ASN A 303 9.61 9.64 -2.69
N LEU A 304 8.74 8.64 -2.53
CA LEU A 304 9.12 7.39 -1.88
C LEU A 304 10.24 6.65 -2.62
N THR A 305 10.22 6.65 -3.96
CA THR A 305 11.21 5.94 -4.78
C THR A 305 12.55 6.66 -4.87
N VAL A 306 12.55 7.99 -4.95
CA VAL A 306 13.79 8.78 -5.03
C VAL A 306 14.40 8.93 -3.63
N PHE A 307 13.60 9.16 -2.59
CA PHE A 307 14.10 9.37 -1.22
C PHE A 307 14.54 8.09 -0.50
N GLY A 308 14.05 6.91 -0.91
CA GLY A 308 14.57 5.63 -0.41
C GLY A 308 16.08 5.41 -0.68
N LEU A 309 16.65 6.17 -1.63
CA LEU A 309 18.07 6.11 -2.00
C LEU A 309 18.96 7.03 -1.14
N PHE A 310 18.40 7.98 -0.40
CA PHE A 310 19.15 9.08 0.25
C PHE A 310 19.06 9.12 1.80
N GLY A 311 18.59 8.03 2.42
CA GLY A 311 18.73 7.76 3.86
C GLY A 311 17.50 8.08 4.73
N ASP A 312 17.41 7.39 5.87
CA ASP A 312 16.21 7.28 6.72
C ASP A 312 15.79 8.56 7.46
N ARG A 313 16.65 9.60 7.51
CA ARG A 313 16.37 10.84 8.29
C ARG A 313 15.21 11.69 7.75
N TRP A 314 14.77 11.43 6.52
CA TRP A 314 13.69 12.20 5.90
C TRP A 314 12.31 11.67 6.24
N ALA A 315 12.19 10.35 6.47
CA ALA A 315 10.93 9.76 6.91
C ALA A 315 10.57 10.16 8.35
N SER A 316 11.55 10.49 9.19
CA SER A 316 11.34 11.00 10.55
C SER A 316 10.91 12.47 10.61
N GLU A 317 11.21 13.27 9.58
CA GLU A 317 10.74 14.66 9.46
C GLU A 317 9.38 14.76 8.75
N CYS A 318 8.94 13.71 8.06
CA CYS A 318 7.52 13.52 7.76
C CYS A 318 6.79 13.25 9.08
N GLY A 319 6.47 14.33 9.82
CA GLY A 319 5.57 14.26 10.96
C GLY A 319 4.37 13.43 10.56
N ILE A 320 4.20 12.28 11.21
CA ILE A 320 2.95 11.53 11.11
C ILE A 320 1.95 12.42 11.85
N TRP A 321 1.35 13.34 11.12
CA TRP A 321 0.16 14.03 11.55
C TRP A 321 -0.90 12.94 11.63
N VAL A 322 -1.06 12.36 12.82
CA VAL A 322 -2.23 11.57 13.15
C VAL A 322 -3.36 12.58 13.21
N PHE A 323 -3.97 12.84 12.07
CA PHE A 323 -5.26 13.50 12.05
C PHE A 323 -6.26 12.47 12.57
N VAL A 324 -6.40 12.41 13.89
CA VAL A 324 -7.60 11.88 14.51
C VAL A 324 -8.70 12.82 14.04
N ARG A 325 -9.57 12.34 13.15
CA ARG A 325 -10.77 13.10 12.81
C ARG A 325 -11.63 13.03 14.07
N PRO A 326 -11.94 14.13 14.75
CA PRO A 326 -12.85 14.06 15.88
C PRO A 326 -14.20 13.61 15.34
N VAL A 327 -14.54 12.36 15.58
CA VAL A 327 -15.91 11.86 15.44
C VAL A 327 -16.57 12.25 16.77
N ASP A 328 -17.42 13.27 16.68
CA ASP A 328 -18.38 13.72 17.68
C ASP A 328 -17.87 13.83 19.13
N GLY A 329 -17.02 14.83 19.42
CA GLY A 329 -16.82 15.46 20.76
C GLY A 329 -16.26 14.60 21.92
N GLU A 330 -16.62 13.33 22.06
CA GLU A 330 -16.19 12.43 23.14
C GLU A 330 -14.73 11.97 22.99
N LEU A 331 -14.16 12.07 21.78
CA LEU A 331 -12.78 11.63 21.55
C LEU A 331 -11.74 12.66 21.96
N GLU A 332 -12.11 13.94 22.04
CA GLU A 332 -11.22 15.01 22.52
C GLU A 332 -10.84 14.77 23.99
N ASP A 333 -11.84 14.47 24.84
CA ASP A 333 -11.62 14.16 26.26
C ASP A 333 -10.73 12.91 26.46
N LYS A 334 -10.92 11.87 25.64
CA LYS A 334 -10.08 10.66 25.71
C LYS A 334 -8.67 10.89 25.19
N MET A 335 -8.49 11.75 24.19
CA MET A 335 -7.17 12.04 23.64
C MET A 335 -6.35 12.90 24.60
N ASP A 336 -6.99 13.83 25.32
CA ASP A 336 -6.35 14.56 26.41
C ASP A 336 -5.92 13.64 27.55
N ASP A 337 -6.73 12.64 27.89
CA ASP A 337 -6.39 11.64 28.91
C ASP A 337 -5.21 10.76 28.48
N VAL A 338 -5.14 10.36 27.21
CA VAL A 338 -3.98 9.63 26.63
C VAL A 338 -2.73 10.51 26.58
N LEU A 339 -2.85 11.77 26.18
CA LEU A 339 -1.73 12.73 26.17
C LEU A 339 -1.21 12.99 27.59
N LYS A 340 -2.11 13.03 28.57
CA LYS A 340 -1.76 13.14 29.99
C LYS A 340 -1.01 11.89 30.47
N GLN A 341 -1.51 10.69 30.17
CA GLN A 341 -0.81 9.43 30.49
C GLN A 341 0.58 9.34 29.83
N LEU A 342 0.72 9.76 28.57
CA LEU A 342 2.01 9.80 27.88
C LEU A 342 2.97 10.82 28.49
N LYS A 343 2.48 11.98 28.93
CA LYS A 343 3.29 12.95 29.70
C LYS A 343 3.75 12.36 31.02
N GLU A 344 2.86 11.74 31.78
CA GLU A 344 3.20 11.10 33.06
C GLU A 344 4.24 9.97 32.88
N LEU A 345 4.08 9.12 31.87
CA LEU A 345 5.07 8.09 31.51
C LEU A 345 6.42 8.68 31.14
N ARG A 346 6.42 9.78 30.35
CA ARG A 346 7.64 10.48 29.95
C ARG A 346 8.38 11.09 31.14
N GLU A 347 7.66 11.59 32.14
CA GLU A 347 8.24 12.13 33.37
C GLU A 347 8.74 11.03 34.33
N CYS A 348 8.16 9.83 34.27
CA CYS A 348 8.58 8.69 35.10
C CYS A 348 9.82 7.97 34.56
N LEU A 349 9.97 7.86 33.23
CA LEU A 349 11.10 7.19 32.56
C LEU A 349 12.50 7.62 33.07
N PRO A 350 12.85 8.91 33.19
CA PRO A 350 14.17 9.32 33.66
C PRO A 350 14.37 9.07 35.17
N LYS A 351 13.30 8.98 35.98
CA LYS A 351 13.40 8.68 37.41
C LYS A 351 13.62 7.19 37.67
N ALA A 352 13.06 6.32 36.83
CA ALA A 352 13.29 4.87 36.90
C ALA A 352 14.73 4.51 36.52
N GLU A 353 15.32 5.16 35.51
CA GLU A 353 16.72 4.95 35.13
C GLU A 353 17.72 5.43 36.19
N ALA A 354 17.41 6.53 36.89
CA ALA A 354 18.30 7.11 37.91
C ALA A 354 18.27 6.40 39.27
N SER A 355 17.17 5.72 39.62
CA SER A 355 16.95 5.19 40.98
C SER A 355 17.08 3.67 41.10
N GLY A 356 17.14 2.93 40.00
CA GLY A 356 17.12 1.45 40.04
C GLY A 356 15.87 0.86 40.72
N SER A 357 14.86 1.69 40.96
CA SER A 357 13.61 1.32 41.64
C SER A 357 12.47 1.27 40.64
N THR A 358 11.72 0.17 40.65
CA THR A 358 10.54 -0.05 39.81
C THR A 358 9.45 0.96 40.17
N CYS A 359 9.02 1.78 39.20
CA CYS A 359 7.80 2.58 39.33
C CYS A 359 6.59 1.63 39.43
N GLU A 360 6.11 1.36 40.64
CA GLU A 360 4.77 0.82 40.85
C GLU A 360 3.75 1.89 40.43
N SER A 361 3.15 1.72 39.24
CA SER A 361 1.99 2.53 38.86
C SER A 361 0.83 2.16 39.78
N GLN A 362 0.40 3.08 40.65
CA GLN A 362 -0.85 2.95 41.36
C GLN A 362 -1.98 2.85 40.33
N GLY A 363 -2.63 1.68 40.27
CA GLY A 363 -3.70 1.40 39.31
C GLY A 363 -4.88 2.37 39.46
N PRO A 364 -5.69 2.55 38.40
CA PRO A 364 -6.76 3.55 38.38
C PRO A 364 -7.77 3.29 39.50
N SER A 365 -7.91 4.26 40.40
CA SER A 365 -8.93 4.28 41.44
C SER A 365 -10.32 4.22 40.81
N SER A 366 -11.12 3.24 41.20
CA SER A 366 -12.48 3.01 40.69
C SER A 366 -13.38 4.25 40.85
N PRO A 367 -14.28 4.54 39.90
CA PRO A 367 -15.15 5.70 39.97
C PRO A 367 -16.18 5.58 41.11
N PRO A 368 -16.53 6.69 41.78
CA PRO A 368 -17.49 6.69 42.87
C PRO A 368 -18.90 6.35 42.36
N GLY A 369 -19.54 5.37 43.01
CA GLY A 369 -20.88 4.91 42.68
C GLY A 369 -21.91 6.04 42.78
N LYS A 370 -22.74 6.17 41.74
CA LYS A 370 -23.94 7.02 41.77
C LYS A 370 -25.00 6.40 42.70
N PRO A 371 -25.65 7.19 43.56
CA PRO A 371 -26.79 6.72 44.34
C PRO A 371 -28.02 6.48 43.44
N LYS A 372 -28.84 5.50 43.85
CA LYS A 372 -30.01 4.95 43.15
C LYS A 372 -31.12 5.96 42.91
#